data_AF-A0A7F8PX10-F1
#
_entry.id   AF-A0A7F8PX10-F1
#
_cell.length_a   1.000
_cell.length_b   1.000
_cell.length_c   1.000
_cell.angle_alpha   90.00
_cell.angle_beta   90.00
_cell.angle_gamma   90.00
#
_symmetry.space_group_name_H-M   'P 1'
#
loop_
_entity.id
_entity.type
_entity.pdbx_description
1 polymer ?
#
loop_
_entity_poly.entity_id
_entity_poly.type
_entity_poly.pdbx_seq_one_letter_code
_entity_poly.pdbx_strand_id
1 'polypeptide(L)'
;MHKTLRWCLNLGILEVTVYAFSIENFKRSKSEVDGLMDLARQKFSRLMEEQEKLQKHGVCIRVLGDLHLLPLDLQALIAQAVQTTKNYNK
;
A
#
# COMPACT_ATOMS: atom_id res chain seq x y z
N MET A 1 -10.92 -2.49 3.11
CA MET A 1 -10.10 -1.41 2.52
C MET A 1 -10.72 -0.77 1.29
N HIS A 2 -11.00 -1.51 0.22
CA HIS A 2 -11.51 -0.93 -1.05
C HIS A 2 -12.83 -0.13 -0.91
N LYS A 3 -13.76 -0.58 -0.05
CA LYS A 3 -15.01 0.18 0.23
C LYS A 3 -14.77 1.51 0.94
N THR A 4 -13.87 1.53 1.93
CA THR A 4 -13.56 2.73 2.72
C THR A 4 -12.89 3.80 1.88
N LEU A 5 -11.92 3.42 1.03
CA LEU A 5 -11.27 4.34 0.10
C LEU A 5 -12.27 4.96 -0.88
N ARG A 6 -13.23 4.17 -1.38
CA ARG A 6 -14.29 4.68 -2.26
C ARG A 6 -15.22 5.66 -1.53
N TRP A 7 -15.52 5.43 -0.25
CA TRP A 7 -16.27 6.39 0.56
C TRP A 7 -15.50 7.67 0.81
N CYS A 8 -14.20 7.59 1.13
CA CYS A 8 -13.36 8.77 1.27
C CYS A 8 -13.36 9.63 0.00
N LEU A 9 -13.18 9.01 -1.17
CA LEU A 9 -13.30 9.69 -2.47
C LEU A 9 -14.68 10.36 -2.65
N ASN A 10 -15.77 9.64 -2.37
CA ASN A 10 -17.13 10.19 -2.48
C ASN A 10 -17.42 11.32 -1.47
N LEU A 11 -16.72 11.33 -0.34
CA LEU A 11 -16.85 12.34 0.72
C LEU A 11 -15.89 13.53 0.53
N GLY A 12 -15.07 13.54 -0.53
CA GLY A 12 -14.07 14.58 -0.77
C GLY A 12 -12.87 14.51 0.20
N ILE A 13 -12.64 13.36 0.84
CA ILE A 13 -11.46 13.12 1.67
C ILE A 13 -10.30 12.77 0.72
N LEU A 14 -9.38 13.72 0.60
CA LEU A 14 -8.26 13.68 -0.36
C LEU A 14 -7.06 12.85 0.12
N GLU A 15 -6.96 12.58 1.42
CA GLU A 15 -5.84 11.84 2.00
C GLU A 15 -6.32 10.82 3.03
N VAL A 16 -5.79 9.59 2.94
CA VAL A 16 -6.07 8.51 3.89
C VAL A 16 -4.75 7.83 4.26
N THR A 17 -4.33 7.96 5.51
CA THR A 17 -3.20 7.20 6.05
C THR A 17 -3.71 5.94 6.71
N VAL A 18 -3.17 4.78 6.31
CA VAL A 18 -3.53 3.50 6.96
C VAL A 18 -2.30 2.88 7.59
N TYR A 19 -2.45 2.50 8.86
CA TYR A 19 -1.43 1.78 9.59
C TYR A 19 -1.50 0.29 9.26
N ALA A 20 -0.73 -0.11 8.25
CA ALA A 20 -0.71 -1.49 7.76
C ALA A 20 0.26 -2.40 8.55
N PHE A 21 1.31 -1.83 9.16
CA PHE A 21 2.37 -2.60 9.79
C PHE A 21 3.08 -1.82 10.91
N SER A 22 3.18 -2.41 12.10
CA SER A 22 4.02 -1.90 13.20
C SER A 22 5.36 -2.63 13.23
N ILE A 23 6.44 -1.91 13.49
CA ILE A 23 7.75 -2.52 13.82
C ILE A 23 7.62 -3.46 15.03
N GLU A 24 6.66 -3.22 15.93
CA GLU A 24 6.38 -4.11 17.06
C GLU A 24 5.75 -5.44 16.64
N ASN A 25 5.11 -5.51 15.46
CA ASN A 25 4.58 -6.78 14.95
C ASN A 25 5.71 -7.75 14.53
N PHE A 26 6.95 -7.27 14.31
CA PHE A 26 8.09 -8.16 14.11
C PHE A 26 8.46 -8.96 15.37
N LYS A 27 7.96 -8.58 16.55
CA LYS A 27 8.16 -9.36 17.78
C LYS A 27 7.22 -10.57 17.89
N ARG A 28 6.27 -10.73 16.96
CA ARG A 28 5.35 -11.88 16.91
C ARG A 28 6.00 -13.11 16.28
N SER A 29 5.27 -14.22 16.28
CA SER A 29 5.74 -15.48 15.70
C SER A 29 6.10 -15.32 14.22
N LYS A 30 7.18 -15.98 13.78
CA LYS A 30 7.68 -15.87 12.40
C LYS A 30 6.60 -16.18 11.36
N SER A 31 5.71 -17.13 11.64
CA SER A 31 4.58 -17.48 10.76
C SER A 31 3.56 -16.36 10.60
N GLU A 32 3.27 -15.59 11.65
CA GLU A 32 2.36 -14.44 11.54
C GLU A 32 2.99 -13.31 10.73
N VAL A 33 4.29 -13.07 10.94
CA VAL A 33 5.03 -12.06 10.18
C VAL A 33 5.06 -12.44 8.70
N ASP A 34 5.39 -13.68 8.37
CA ASP A 34 5.41 -14.16 6.99
C ASP A 34 4.02 -14.05 6.33
N GLY A 35 2.95 -14.42 7.04
CA GLY A 35 1.58 -14.26 6.53
C GLY A 35 1.17 -12.81 6.30
N LEU A 36 1.62 -11.88 7.14
CA LEU A 36 1.42 -10.44 6.92
C LEU A 36 2.21 -9.93 5.71
N MET A 37 3.44 -10.40 5.52
CA MET A 37 4.25 -10.04 4.35
C MET A 37 3.61 -10.56 3.06
N ASP A 38 3.09 -11.78 3.05
CA ASP A 38 2.38 -12.34 1.90
C ASP A 38 1.09 -11.57 1.60
N LEU A 39 0.34 -11.18 2.64
CA LEU A 39 -0.83 -10.33 2.46
C LEU A 39 -0.44 -8.98 1.85
N ALA A 40 0.65 -8.36 2.32
CA ALA A 40 1.15 -7.11 1.76
C ALA A 40 1.52 -7.27 0.28
N ARG A 41 2.31 -8.30 -0.07
CA ARG A 41 2.66 -8.63 -1.47
C ARG A 41 1.40 -8.76 -2.32
N GLN A 42 0.42 -9.55 -1.89
CA GLN A 42 -0.82 -9.76 -2.63
C GLN A 42 -1.60 -8.45 -2.84
N LYS A 43 -1.63 -7.55 -1.85
CA LYS A 43 -2.31 -6.26 -1.98
C LYS A 43 -1.59 -5.32 -2.94
N PHE A 44 -0.27 -5.22 -2.86
CA PHE A 44 0.51 -4.37 -3.77
C PHE A 44 0.47 -4.88 -5.20
N SER A 45 0.58 -6.19 -5.43
CA SER A 45 0.43 -6.78 -6.77
C SER A 45 -0.95 -6.47 -7.37
N ARG A 46 -2.01 -6.60 -6.56
CA ARG A 46 -3.37 -6.28 -7.02
C ARG A 46 -3.57 -4.79 -7.29
N LEU A 47 -2.92 -3.90 -6.53
CA LEU A 47 -2.93 -2.46 -6.81
C LEU A 47 -2.26 -2.16 -8.16
N MET A 48 -1.16 -2.85 -8.48
CA MET A 48 -0.50 -2.72 -9.77
C MET A 48 -1.38 -3.21 -10.93
N GLU A 49 -2.14 -4.30 -10.75
CA GLU A 49 -3.14 -4.75 -11.74
C GLU A 49 -4.27 -3.72 -11.95
N GLU A 50 -4.61 -2.94 -10.93
CA GLU A 50 -5.62 -1.89 -10.98
C GLU A 50 -5.06 -0.50 -11.30
N GLN A 51 -3.84 -0.41 -11.83
CA GLN A 51 -3.15 0.85 -12.13
C GLN A 51 -3.98 1.81 -13.00
N GLU A 52 -4.69 1.33 -14.02
CA GLU A 52 -5.55 2.17 -14.86
C GLU A 52 -6.66 2.85 -14.05
N LYS A 53 -7.24 2.13 -13.07
CA LYS A 53 -8.26 2.70 -12.18
C LYS A 53 -7.64 3.74 -11.26
N LEU A 54 -6.45 3.48 -10.72
CA LEU A 54 -5.72 4.42 -9.86
C LEU A 54 -5.43 5.72 -10.62
N GLN A 55 -4.97 5.61 -11.87
CA GLN A 55 -4.72 6.77 -12.73
C GLN A 55 -6.00 7.54 -13.05
N LYS A 56 -7.10 6.84 -13.38
CA LYS A 56 -8.40 7.48 -13.67
C LYS A 56 -8.91 8.32 -12.50
N HIS A 57 -8.72 7.84 -11.28
CA HIS A 57 -9.13 8.54 -10.05
C HIS A 57 -8.04 9.45 -9.48
N GLY A 58 -6.85 9.47 -10.08
CA GLY A 58 -5.71 10.29 -9.63
C GLY A 58 -5.21 9.99 -8.22
N VAL A 59 -5.26 8.73 -7.80
CA VAL A 59 -4.87 8.30 -6.45
C VAL A 59 -3.35 8.20 -6.31
N CYS A 60 -2.75 9.06 -5.48
CA CYS A 60 -1.32 8.99 -5.14
C CYS A 60 -1.08 8.01 -3.97
N ILE A 61 -0.15 7.06 -4.14
CA ILE A 61 0.22 6.12 -3.06
C ILE A 61 1.56 6.56 -2.47
N ARG A 62 1.59 6.67 -1.14
CA ARG A 62 2.82 6.89 -0.36
C ARG A 62 2.92 5.81 0.71
N VAL A 63 4.14 5.31 0.90
CA VAL A 63 4.45 4.35 1.98
C VAL A 63 5.45 5.02 2.91
N LEU A 64 5.12 5.05 4.19
CA LEU A 64 5.90 5.69 5.24
C LEU A 64 6.34 4.62 6.24
N GLY A 65 7.64 4.57 6.56
CA GLY A 65 8.21 3.63 7.51
C GLY A 65 9.61 3.16 7.13
N ASP A 66 10.16 2.23 7.92
CA ASP A 66 11.45 1.62 7.64
C ASP A 66 11.28 0.44 6.66
N LEU A 67 11.35 0.77 5.37
CA LEU A 67 11.20 -0.20 4.28
C LEU A 67 12.35 -1.22 4.25
N HIS A 68 13.51 -0.92 4.86
CA HIS A 68 14.65 -1.83 4.89
C HIS A 68 14.38 -3.10 5.68
N LEU A 69 13.41 -3.06 6.59
CA LEU A 69 12.95 -4.23 7.37
C LEU A 69 12.07 -5.19 6.55
N LEU A 70 11.60 -4.76 5.37
CA LEU A 70 10.74 -5.58 4.51
C LEU A 70 11.58 -6.47 3.58
N PRO A 71 11.02 -7.60 3.11
CA PRO A 71 11.64 -8.40 2.04
C PRO A 71 11.92 -7.57 0.78
N LEU A 72 13.04 -7.82 0.11
CA LEU A 72 13.50 -7.05 -1.06
C LEU A 72 12.47 -7.01 -2.21
N ASP A 73 11.74 -8.10 -2.42
CA ASP A 73 10.71 -8.18 -3.46
C ASP A 73 9.51 -7.27 -3.12
N LEU A 74 9.13 -7.19 -1.85
CA LEU A 74 8.08 -6.28 -1.39
C LEU A 74 8.54 -4.82 -1.48
N GLN A 75 9.80 -4.54 -1.15
CA GLN A 75 10.39 -3.20 -1.35
C GLN A 75 10.31 -2.77 -2.82
N ALA A 76 10.62 -3.67 -3.76
CA ALA A 76 10.53 -3.38 -5.18
C ALA A 76 9.09 -3.10 -5.64
N LEU A 77 8.12 -3.89 -5.19
CA LEU A 77 6.70 -3.68 -5.48
C LEU A 77 6.19 -2.34 -4.95
N ILE A 78 6.57 -2.00 -3.70
CA ILE A 78 6.22 -0.72 -3.08
C ILE A 78 6.83 0.44 -3.88
N ALA A 79 8.12 0.35 -4.22
CA ALA A 79 8.81 1.39 -4.97
C ALA A 79 8.15 1.62 -6.35
N GLN A 80 7.77 0.54 -7.03
CA GLN A 80 7.06 0.62 -8.31
C GLN A 80 5.70 1.32 -8.16
N ALA A 81 4.89 0.94 -7.16
CA ALA A 81 3.58 1.53 -6.93
C ALA A 81 3.67 3.04 -6.59
N VAL A 82 4.62 3.41 -5.72
CA VAL A 82 4.87 4.82 -5.35
C VAL A 82 5.33 5.62 -6.56
N GLN A 83 6.27 5.09 -7.35
CA GLN A 83 6.79 5.78 -8.52
C GLN A 83 5.72 6.00 -9.59
N THR A 84 4.91 4.98 -9.85
CA THR A 84 3.81 5.03 -10.84
C THR A 84 2.76 6.07 -10.47
N THR A 85 2.44 6.20 -9.18
CA THR A 85 1.36 7.06 -8.70
C THR A 85 1.84 8.44 -8.23
N LYS A 86 3.16 8.71 -8.28
CA LYS A 86 3.79 9.94 -7.77
C LYS A 86 3.20 11.23 -8.34
N ASN A 87 2.82 11.22 -9.61
CA ASN A 87 2.34 12.39 -10.34
C ASN A 87 0.81 12.51 -10.33
N TYR A 88 0.11 11.63 -9.62
CA TYR A 88 -1.35 11.68 -9.53
C TYR A 88 -1.76 12.68 -8.44
N ASN A 89 -2.66 13.61 -8.78
CA ASN A 89 -2.95 14.79 -7.97
C ASN A 89 -4.44 15.16 -7.94
N LYS A 90 -5.34 14.18 -8.09
CA LYS A 90 -6.80 14.43 -7.97
C LYS A 90 -7.31 14.13 -6.57
#